data_AF-A0A2D0N9V5-F1
#
_entry.id   AF-A0A2D0N9V5-F1
#
_cell.length_a   1.000
_cell.length_b   1.000
_cell.length_c   1.000
_cell.angle_alpha   90.00
_cell.angle_beta   90.00
_cell.angle_gamma   90.00
#
_symmetry.space_group_name_H-M   'P 1'
#
loop_
_entity.id
_entity.type
_entity.pdbx_description
1 polymer ?
#
loop_
_entity_poly.entity_id
_entity_poly.type
_entity_poly.pdbx_seq_one_letter_code
_entity_poly.pdbx_strand_id
1 'polypeptide(L)'
;MAKRIICTVTNDLSYDQRMIRICDSLAGEGYAVLLLGRELPASIPLQKREFGQKRLRCYFHRGKLFYLEYNLRLLLFLLSQSADVICAVDLDTLAPGFLVSRIKGSICVYDAHEYFTEVPEVVDRRLTRAIWDRLARTLVPRLRYAYTVGPRLAGIFREQYGIPFETIRNLPLRQSAHISPPDPEAPRIILYQGRLNAGRGLETAIRAMQQIDGAVLWLAGEGDLSESLRQQVRAAGLEEKVKFLGYLEPGDLRELTLRAHIGLNLLENKGLSYYYSLANKAFDYIQAGLPSVQMDFPEYRDLQEKYGTFALLPQLETTELIRVLRELLEGDETWRELHERCLQARMTLCWEEEEKKLAAFYRRI
;
A
#
# COMPACT_ATOMS: atom_id res chain seq x y z
N MET A 1 -19.59 -25.63 -12.59
CA MET A 1 -19.90 -24.20 -12.32
C MET A 1 -18.63 -23.54 -11.82
N ALA A 2 -18.40 -22.27 -12.16
CA ALA A 2 -17.29 -21.50 -11.58
C ALA A 2 -17.40 -21.44 -10.05
N LYS A 3 -16.30 -21.64 -9.32
CA LYS A 3 -16.26 -21.44 -7.86
C LYS A 3 -16.58 -19.98 -7.54
N ARG A 4 -17.43 -19.75 -6.54
CA ARG A 4 -17.87 -18.43 -6.09
C ARG A 4 -16.99 -17.93 -4.95
N ILE A 5 -16.39 -16.75 -5.13
CA ILE A 5 -15.54 -16.09 -4.14
C ILE A 5 -16.22 -14.80 -3.70
N ILE A 6 -16.40 -14.60 -2.39
CA ILE A 6 -16.81 -13.30 -1.83
C ILE A 6 -15.63 -12.70 -1.09
N CYS A 7 -15.14 -11.55 -1.55
CA CYS A 7 -14.12 -10.76 -0.87
C CYS A 7 -14.78 -9.67 -0.05
N THR A 8 -14.37 -9.49 1.21
CA THR A 8 -15.03 -8.57 2.15
C THR A 8 -14.05 -7.54 2.68
N VAL A 9 -14.35 -6.25 2.53
CA VAL A 9 -13.57 -5.11 3.04
C VAL A 9 -14.45 -4.18 3.86
N THR A 10 -13.87 -3.27 4.66
CA THR A 10 -14.62 -2.23 5.38
C THR A 10 -14.56 -0.85 4.74
N ASN A 11 -13.81 -0.67 3.66
CA ASN A 11 -13.67 0.59 2.93
C ASN A 11 -14.73 0.73 1.80
N ASP A 12 -14.70 1.89 1.14
CA ASP A 12 -15.47 2.10 -0.08
C ASP A 12 -14.73 1.50 -1.30
N LEU A 13 -15.49 0.90 -2.22
CA LEU A 13 -14.93 0.15 -3.35
C LEU A 13 -14.43 1.03 -4.51
N SER A 14 -14.84 2.31 -4.62
CA SER A 14 -14.55 3.14 -5.80
C SER A 14 -13.06 3.39 -6.03
N TYR A 15 -12.27 3.39 -4.97
CA TYR A 15 -10.85 3.76 -5.02
C TYR A 15 -9.92 2.66 -4.49
N ASP A 16 -10.46 1.47 -4.17
CA ASP A 16 -9.65 0.35 -3.67
C ASP A 16 -8.93 -0.36 -4.83
N GLN A 17 -7.86 0.26 -5.30
CA GLN A 17 -7.05 -0.25 -6.40
C GLN A 17 -6.44 -1.62 -6.12
N ARG A 18 -6.22 -1.98 -4.85
CA ARG A 18 -5.67 -3.28 -4.47
C ARG A 18 -6.73 -4.37 -4.64
N MET A 19 -7.90 -4.18 -4.07
CA MET A 19 -8.97 -5.18 -4.19
C MET A 19 -9.56 -5.25 -5.59
N ILE A 20 -9.66 -4.12 -6.30
CA ILE A 20 -10.04 -4.13 -7.72
C ILE A 20 -9.11 -5.06 -8.49
N ARG A 21 -7.80 -4.91 -8.28
CA ARG A 21 -6.77 -5.68 -8.97
C ARG A 21 -6.80 -7.17 -8.60
N ILE A 22 -6.93 -7.50 -7.32
CA ILE A 22 -7.10 -8.89 -6.84
C ILE A 22 -8.36 -9.52 -7.45
N CYS A 23 -9.49 -8.81 -7.43
CA CYS A 23 -10.76 -9.31 -7.94
C CYS A 23 -10.76 -9.45 -9.47
N ASP A 24 -10.13 -8.53 -10.20
CA ASP A 24 -9.93 -8.63 -11.65
C ASP A 24 -9.10 -9.88 -11.99
N SER A 25 -8.00 -10.12 -11.28
CA SER A 25 -7.17 -11.33 -11.46
C SER A 25 -7.93 -12.63 -11.17
N LEU A 26 -8.70 -12.68 -10.08
CA LEU A 26 -9.53 -13.84 -9.76
C LEU A 26 -10.66 -14.06 -10.78
N ALA A 27 -11.29 -12.99 -11.27
CA ALA A 27 -12.28 -13.11 -12.34
C ALA A 27 -11.65 -13.61 -13.64
N GLY A 28 -10.43 -13.16 -13.97
CA GLY A 28 -9.65 -13.62 -15.13
C GLY A 28 -9.29 -15.11 -15.08
N GLU A 29 -9.09 -15.66 -13.88
CA GLU A 29 -8.92 -17.10 -13.64
C GLU A 29 -10.23 -17.91 -13.71
N GLY A 30 -11.37 -17.25 -14.00
CA GLY A 30 -12.66 -17.88 -14.19
C GLY A 30 -13.49 -18.08 -12.91
N TYR A 31 -13.10 -17.47 -11.80
CA TYR A 31 -13.91 -17.46 -10.56
C TYR A 31 -15.09 -16.49 -10.69
N ALA A 32 -16.23 -16.84 -10.09
CA ALA A 32 -17.34 -15.92 -9.94
C ALA A 32 -17.13 -15.06 -8.68
N VAL A 33 -16.58 -13.87 -8.86
CA VAL A 33 -16.13 -13.00 -7.75
C VAL A 33 -17.18 -11.94 -7.40
N LEU A 34 -17.40 -11.73 -6.10
CA LEU A 34 -18.15 -10.61 -5.54
C LEU A 34 -17.28 -9.85 -4.53
N LEU A 35 -17.01 -8.56 -4.80
CA LEU A 35 -16.38 -7.65 -3.85
C LEU A 35 -17.45 -6.92 -3.04
N LEU A 36 -17.39 -7.07 -1.72
CA LEU A 36 -18.34 -6.49 -0.78
C LEU A 36 -17.64 -5.48 0.13
N GLY A 37 -18.11 -4.23 0.10
CA GLY A 37 -17.61 -3.14 0.94
C GLY A 37 -18.74 -2.32 1.54
N ARG A 38 -18.45 -1.06 1.90
CA ARG A 38 -19.45 -0.12 2.43
C ARG A 38 -19.78 1.02 1.47
N GLU A 39 -20.97 1.60 1.65
CA GLU A 39 -21.35 2.87 1.04
C GLU A 39 -21.06 4.02 2.02
N LEU A 40 -20.38 5.05 1.54
CA LEU A 40 -20.11 6.30 2.24
C LEU A 40 -20.94 7.44 1.62
N PRO A 41 -21.19 8.54 2.36
CA PRO A 41 -21.95 9.67 1.83
C PRO A 41 -21.34 10.29 0.56
N ALA A 42 -20.02 10.24 0.43
CA ALA A 42 -19.27 10.74 -0.72
C ALA A 42 -18.95 9.67 -1.78
N SER A 43 -19.57 8.49 -1.69
CA SER A 43 -19.33 7.40 -2.65
C SER A 43 -19.84 7.80 -4.04
N ILE A 44 -18.99 7.63 -5.03
CA ILE A 44 -19.36 7.79 -6.45
C ILE A 44 -19.94 6.46 -6.99
N PRO A 45 -20.68 6.49 -8.11
CA PRO A 45 -21.15 5.27 -8.76
C PRO A 45 -20.02 4.28 -9.04
N LEU A 46 -20.30 2.99 -8.80
CA LEU A 46 -19.34 1.92 -9.09
C LEU A 46 -19.17 1.76 -10.59
N GLN A 47 -17.92 1.68 -11.05
CA GLN A 47 -17.61 1.34 -12.43
C GLN A 47 -17.95 -0.13 -12.67
N LYS A 48 -18.45 -0.44 -13.87
CA LYS A 48 -18.69 -1.82 -14.29
C LYS A 48 -17.35 -2.56 -14.39
N ARG A 49 -17.32 -3.80 -13.89
CA ARG A 49 -16.16 -4.70 -13.85
C ARG A 49 -16.63 -6.11 -14.24
N GLU A 50 -15.67 -6.99 -14.53
CA GLU A 50 -15.93 -8.40 -14.80
C GLU A 50 -16.36 -9.18 -13.54
N PHE A 51 -16.12 -8.60 -12.36
CA PHE A 51 -16.59 -9.11 -11.07
C PHE A 51 -17.78 -8.31 -10.52
N GLY A 52 -18.60 -8.97 -9.69
CA GLY A 52 -19.71 -8.33 -9.00
C GLY A 52 -19.23 -7.40 -7.88
N GLN A 53 -19.92 -6.29 -7.67
CA GLN A 53 -19.63 -5.36 -6.57
C GLN A 53 -20.89 -5.07 -5.78
N LYS A 54 -20.78 -4.98 -4.46
CA LYS A 54 -21.89 -4.60 -3.57
C LYS A 54 -21.40 -3.76 -2.41
N ARG A 55 -22.21 -2.76 -2.03
CA ARG A 55 -21.98 -1.94 -0.85
C ARG A 55 -23.06 -2.19 0.19
N LEU A 56 -22.65 -2.37 1.44
CA LEU A 56 -23.52 -2.34 2.60
C LEU A 56 -23.74 -0.89 3.04
N ARG A 57 -25.00 -0.54 3.31
CA ARG A 57 -25.37 0.74 3.92
C ARG A 57 -25.23 0.64 5.42
N CYS A 58 -24.48 1.55 6.02
CA CYS A 58 -24.31 1.67 7.47
C CYS A 58 -24.77 3.05 7.94
N TYR A 59 -25.33 3.12 9.14
CA TYR A 59 -25.65 4.38 9.81
C TYR A 59 -24.41 5.00 10.45
N PHE A 60 -23.50 4.17 10.97
CA PHE A 60 -22.24 4.61 11.53
C PHE A 60 -21.12 4.48 10.49
N HIS A 61 -20.26 5.49 10.35
CA HIS A 61 -19.14 5.48 9.40
C HIS A 61 -17.75 5.39 10.06
N ARG A 62 -17.69 5.54 11.38
CA ARG A 62 -16.45 5.53 12.16
C ARG A 62 -16.67 5.02 13.59
N GLY A 63 -15.58 4.61 14.24
CA GLY A 63 -15.59 4.19 15.64
C GLY A 63 -16.20 2.80 15.88
N LYS A 64 -16.39 2.45 17.16
CA LYS A 64 -16.78 1.10 17.59
C LYS A 64 -18.16 0.67 17.07
N LEU A 65 -19.12 1.60 17.02
CA LEU A 65 -20.48 1.33 16.53
C LEU A 65 -20.50 0.98 15.03
N PHE A 66 -19.61 1.59 14.23
CA PHE A 66 -19.42 1.20 12.84
C PHE A 66 -18.96 -0.25 12.72
N TYR A 67 -17.90 -0.65 13.44
CA TYR A 67 -17.41 -2.03 13.36
C TYR A 67 -18.46 -3.05 13.79
N LEU A 68 -19.23 -2.75 14.85
CA LEU A 68 -20.33 -3.61 15.31
C LEU A 68 -21.44 -3.72 14.26
N GLU A 69 -21.93 -2.60 13.75
CA GLU A 69 -22.99 -2.58 12.73
C GLU A 69 -22.53 -3.28 11.45
N TYR A 70 -21.33 -2.94 10.97
CA TYR A 70 -20.79 -3.50 9.74
C TYR A 70 -20.64 -5.02 9.83
N ASN A 71 -20.05 -5.52 10.92
CA ASN A 71 -19.88 -6.96 11.11
C ASN A 71 -21.22 -7.70 11.23
N LEU A 72 -22.24 -7.12 11.86
CA LEU A 72 -23.59 -7.72 11.92
C LEU A 72 -24.24 -7.76 10.52
N ARG A 73 -24.18 -6.66 9.76
CA ARG A 73 -24.72 -6.60 8.40
C ARG A 73 -23.98 -7.55 7.47
N LEU A 74 -22.65 -7.62 7.60
CA LEU A 74 -21.81 -8.53 6.84
C LEU A 74 -22.18 -9.98 7.12
N LEU A 75 -22.35 -10.35 8.39
CA LEU A 75 -22.78 -11.69 8.81
C LEU A 75 -24.13 -12.06 8.18
N LEU A 76 -25.15 -11.20 8.32
CA LEU A 76 -26.48 -11.45 7.75
C LEU A 76 -26.44 -11.55 6.23
N PHE A 77 -25.67 -10.70 5.57
CA PHE A 77 -25.50 -10.76 4.13
C PHE A 77 -24.84 -12.07 3.70
N LEU A 78 -23.71 -12.44 4.28
CA LEU A 78 -23.00 -13.70 3.96
C LEU A 78 -23.88 -14.94 4.26
N LEU A 79 -24.71 -14.91 5.31
CA LEU A 79 -25.70 -15.96 5.59
C LEU A 79 -26.80 -16.08 4.52
N SER A 80 -27.06 -15.04 3.74
CA SER A 80 -27.99 -15.09 2.60
C SER A 80 -27.35 -15.49 1.27
N GLN A 81 -26.01 -15.56 1.18
CA GLN A 81 -25.29 -15.84 -0.07
C GLN A 81 -24.73 -17.26 -0.13
N SER A 82 -24.64 -17.85 -1.31
CA SER A 82 -23.82 -19.06 -1.54
C SER A 82 -22.39 -18.64 -1.90
N ALA A 83 -21.38 -19.18 -1.25
CA ALA A 83 -19.98 -18.97 -1.59
C ALA A 83 -19.18 -20.25 -1.35
N ASP A 84 -18.27 -20.57 -2.26
CA ASP A 84 -17.30 -21.64 -2.06
C ASP A 84 -16.13 -21.13 -1.20
N VAL A 85 -15.74 -19.86 -1.39
CA VAL A 85 -14.67 -19.19 -0.67
C VAL A 85 -15.14 -17.82 -0.16
N ILE A 86 -14.84 -17.52 1.10
CA ILE A 86 -14.97 -16.19 1.69
C ILE A 86 -13.56 -15.67 1.98
N CYS A 87 -13.14 -14.65 1.25
CA CYS A 87 -11.88 -13.95 1.50
C CYS A 87 -12.16 -12.77 2.44
N ALA A 88 -11.80 -12.93 3.71
CA ALA A 88 -11.85 -11.86 4.69
C ALA A 88 -10.59 -11.00 4.56
N VAL A 89 -10.76 -9.76 4.11
CA VAL A 89 -9.68 -8.78 4.01
C VAL A 89 -9.58 -8.05 5.33
N ASP A 90 -8.39 -8.08 5.92
CA ASP A 90 -8.08 -7.62 7.26
C ASP A 90 -8.94 -8.23 8.38
N LEU A 91 -8.48 -7.97 9.61
CA LEU A 91 -9.03 -8.57 10.80
C LEU A 91 -10.47 -8.13 11.08
N ASP A 92 -10.85 -6.96 10.58
CA ASP A 92 -12.13 -6.30 10.82
C ASP A 92 -13.31 -6.90 10.04
N THR A 93 -13.04 -7.79 9.07
CA THR A 93 -14.05 -8.59 8.38
C THR A 93 -13.96 -10.09 8.66
N LEU A 94 -12.91 -10.53 9.38
CA LEU A 94 -12.61 -11.96 9.59
C LEU A 94 -13.68 -12.71 10.39
N ALA A 95 -14.23 -12.11 11.44
CA ALA A 95 -15.16 -12.82 12.32
C ALA A 95 -16.45 -13.28 11.62
N PRO A 96 -17.18 -12.43 10.87
CA PRO A 96 -18.32 -12.86 10.06
C PRO A 96 -17.94 -13.89 9.00
N GLY A 97 -16.81 -13.68 8.29
CA GLY A 97 -16.34 -14.61 7.26
C GLY A 97 -16.09 -16.00 7.83
N PHE A 98 -15.34 -16.10 8.94
CA PHE A 98 -15.06 -17.34 9.64
C PHE A 98 -16.33 -18.03 10.13
N LEU A 99 -17.25 -17.29 10.78
CA LEU A 99 -18.47 -17.87 11.33
C LEU A 99 -19.35 -18.47 10.21
N VAL A 100 -19.55 -17.74 9.11
CA VAL A 100 -20.33 -18.24 7.98
C VAL A 100 -19.66 -19.42 7.31
N SER A 101 -18.33 -19.41 7.19
CA SER A 101 -17.56 -20.55 6.67
C SER A 101 -17.81 -21.83 7.48
N ARG A 102 -17.91 -21.72 8.81
CA ARG A 102 -18.21 -22.86 9.69
C ARG A 102 -19.67 -23.33 9.57
N ILE A 103 -20.61 -22.42 9.40
CA ILE A 103 -22.04 -22.74 9.25
C ILE A 103 -22.32 -23.39 7.89
N LYS A 104 -21.70 -22.89 6.82
CA LYS A 104 -22.02 -23.27 5.43
C LYS A 104 -21.03 -24.24 4.80
N GLY A 105 -19.90 -24.51 5.44
CA GLY A 105 -18.82 -25.32 4.88
C GLY A 105 -17.97 -24.60 3.83
N SER A 106 -18.12 -23.28 3.64
CA SER A 106 -17.26 -22.48 2.77
C SER A 106 -15.82 -22.42 3.33
N ILE A 107 -14.85 -22.23 2.46
CA ILE A 107 -13.46 -22.01 2.86
C ILE A 107 -13.29 -20.54 3.24
N CYS A 108 -12.75 -20.27 4.44
CA CYS A 108 -12.36 -18.93 4.84
C CYS A 108 -10.88 -18.70 4.53
N VAL A 109 -10.60 -17.67 3.75
CA VAL A 109 -9.25 -17.15 3.45
C VAL A 109 -9.07 -15.85 4.21
N TYR A 110 -7.88 -15.64 4.78
CA TYR A 110 -7.51 -14.38 5.40
C TYR A 110 -6.45 -13.65 4.58
N ASP A 111 -6.80 -12.46 4.09
CA ASP A 111 -5.93 -11.55 3.37
C ASP A 111 -5.57 -10.38 4.28
N ALA A 112 -4.40 -10.45 4.91
CA ALA A 112 -3.94 -9.43 5.86
C ALA A 112 -3.21 -8.30 5.12
N HIS A 113 -3.87 -7.16 4.97
CA HIS A 113 -3.36 -6.00 4.24
C HIS A 113 -2.40 -5.15 5.06
N GLU A 114 -2.50 -5.24 6.38
CA GLU A 114 -1.66 -4.52 7.34
C GLU A 114 -1.36 -5.39 8.58
N TYR A 115 -0.39 -4.95 9.39
CA TYR A 115 -0.30 -5.41 10.77
C TYR A 115 -1.38 -4.70 11.60
N PHE A 116 -2.63 -5.16 11.43
CA PHE A 116 -3.84 -4.46 11.87
C PHE A 116 -3.85 -4.02 13.34
N THR A 117 -3.26 -4.80 14.26
CA THR A 117 -3.22 -4.43 15.70
C THR A 117 -2.13 -3.41 16.04
N GLU A 118 -1.24 -3.14 15.08
CA GLU A 118 -0.09 -2.25 15.18
C GLU A 118 -0.22 -1.01 14.26
N VAL A 119 -1.39 -0.81 13.63
CA VAL A 119 -1.70 0.45 12.94
C VAL A 119 -1.89 1.57 13.97
N PRO A 120 -1.47 2.82 13.69
CA PRO A 120 -1.57 3.94 14.63
C PRO A 120 -2.97 4.12 15.27
N GLU A 121 -4.02 3.87 14.49
CA GLU A 121 -5.42 4.01 14.91
C GLU A 121 -5.84 3.01 16.00
N VAL A 122 -5.12 1.89 16.13
CA VAL A 122 -5.39 0.79 17.06
C VAL A 122 -4.33 0.70 18.15
N VAL A 123 -3.05 0.84 17.81
CA VAL A 123 -1.91 0.59 18.71
C VAL A 123 -1.93 1.47 19.96
N ASP A 124 -2.32 2.74 19.80
CA ASP A 124 -2.41 3.72 20.88
C ASP A 124 -3.62 3.47 21.81
N ARG A 125 -4.56 2.61 21.39
CA ARG A 125 -5.82 2.33 22.09
C ARG A 125 -5.81 0.95 22.74
N ARG A 126 -5.13 0.83 23.90
CA ARG A 126 -4.91 -0.42 24.65
C ARG A 126 -6.09 -1.41 24.65
N LEU A 127 -7.30 -0.97 25.01
CA LEU A 127 -8.49 -1.84 25.05
C LEU A 127 -8.92 -2.32 23.66
N THR A 128 -8.88 -1.44 22.67
CA THR A 128 -9.25 -1.76 21.28
C THR A 128 -8.25 -2.75 20.70
N ARG A 129 -6.95 -2.51 20.91
CA ARG A 129 -5.87 -3.43 20.54
C ARG A 129 -6.06 -4.81 21.19
N ALA A 130 -6.32 -4.87 22.49
CA ALA A 130 -6.52 -6.15 23.20
C ALA A 130 -7.70 -6.97 22.66
N ILE A 131 -8.81 -6.32 22.26
CA ILE A 131 -9.95 -6.99 21.63
C ILE A 131 -9.54 -7.59 20.28
N TRP A 132 -8.88 -6.81 19.43
CA TRP A 132 -8.42 -7.27 18.12
C TRP A 132 -7.35 -8.35 18.22
N ASP A 133 -6.37 -8.20 19.11
CA ASP A 133 -5.35 -9.24 19.37
C ASP A 133 -5.99 -10.55 19.82
N ARG A 134 -6.99 -10.48 20.72
CA ARG A 134 -7.73 -11.67 21.14
C ARG A 134 -8.47 -12.30 19.98
N LEU A 135 -9.13 -11.51 19.14
CA LEU A 135 -9.84 -11.99 17.96
C LEU A 135 -8.87 -12.67 16.98
N ALA A 136 -7.73 -12.04 16.67
CA ALA A 136 -6.71 -12.59 15.79
C ALA A 136 -6.14 -13.91 16.32
N ARG A 137 -5.69 -13.93 17.59
CA ARG A 137 -5.15 -15.13 18.25
C ARG A 137 -6.17 -16.27 18.39
N THR A 138 -7.46 -15.96 18.33
CA THR A 138 -8.53 -16.95 18.43
C THR A 138 -8.92 -17.49 17.05
N LEU A 139 -9.02 -16.64 16.03
CA LEU A 139 -9.57 -17.01 14.73
C LEU A 139 -8.49 -17.43 13.73
N VAL A 140 -7.38 -16.69 13.63
CA VAL A 140 -6.36 -16.90 12.60
C VAL A 140 -5.73 -18.30 12.68
N PRO A 141 -5.36 -18.84 13.87
CA PRO A 141 -4.81 -20.20 13.96
C PRO A 141 -5.78 -21.32 13.51
N ARG A 142 -7.07 -21.01 13.34
CA ARG A 142 -8.10 -21.96 12.91
C ARG A 142 -8.40 -21.89 11.41
N LEU A 143 -7.65 -21.07 10.68
CA LEU A 143 -7.70 -20.97 9.23
C LEU A 143 -6.69 -21.92 8.61
N ARG A 144 -6.97 -22.33 7.37
CA ARG A 144 -6.05 -23.15 6.56
C ARG A 144 -5.27 -22.31 5.54
N TYR A 145 -5.85 -21.20 5.09
CA TYR A 145 -5.35 -20.40 4.00
C TYR A 145 -5.27 -18.94 4.43
N ALA A 146 -4.07 -18.38 4.42
CA ALA A 146 -3.84 -16.97 4.71
C ALA A 146 -2.68 -16.43 3.85
N TYR A 147 -2.76 -15.16 3.51
CA TYR A 147 -1.67 -14.43 2.86
C TYR A 147 -1.60 -12.98 3.34
N THR A 148 -0.48 -12.33 3.07
CA THR A 148 -0.24 -10.94 3.45
C THR A 148 0.66 -10.24 2.42
N VAL A 149 0.92 -8.95 2.65
CA VAL A 149 1.51 -8.01 1.69
C VAL A 149 3.03 -7.98 1.66
N GLY A 150 3.74 -8.71 2.52
CA GLY A 150 5.20 -8.68 2.60
C GLY A 150 5.82 -9.93 3.24
N PRO A 151 7.01 -10.39 2.79
CA PRO A 151 7.69 -11.56 3.34
C PRO A 151 8.02 -11.48 4.84
N ARG A 152 8.44 -10.31 5.34
CA ARG A 152 8.76 -10.15 6.78
C ARG A 152 7.50 -10.25 7.61
N LEU A 153 6.42 -9.60 7.16
CA LEU A 153 5.13 -9.69 7.83
C LEU A 153 4.56 -11.12 7.78
N ALA A 154 4.73 -11.84 6.67
CA ALA A 154 4.34 -13.25 6.56
C ALA A 154 5.10 -14.12 7.58
N GLY A 155 6.40 -13.89 7.76
CA GLY A 155 7.21 -14.55 8.79
C GLY A 155 6.68 -14.31 10.21
N ILE A 156 6.40 -13.05 10.54
CA ILE A 156 5.85 -12.63 11.84
C ILE A 156 4.49 -13.30 12.09
N PHE A 157 3.57 -13.25 11.13
CA PHE A 157 2.25 -13.87 11.28
C PHE A 157 2.32 -15.39 11.38
N ARG A 158 3.25 -16.03 10.65
CA ARG A 158 3.50 -17.47 10.79
C ARG A 158 3.94 -17.83 12.20
N GLU A 159 4.90 -17.09 12.77
CA GLU A 159 5.37 -17.31 14.13
C GLU A 159 4.27 -17.02 15.17
N GLN A 160 3.51 -15.95 14.95
CA GLN A 160 2.47 -15.49 15.89
C GLN A 160 1.23 -16.38 15.92
N TYR A 161 0.81 -16.91 14.77
CA TYR A 161 -0.45 -17.64 14.63
C TYR A 161 -0.29 -19.14 14.35
N GLY A 162 0.93 -19.62 14.07
CA GLY A 162 1.21 -21.04 13.87
C GLY A 162 0.64 -21.64 12.58
N ILE A 163 0.27 -20.81 11.60
CA ILE A 163 -0.19 -21.24 10.27
C ILE A 163 0.67 -20.63 9.15
N PRO A 164 0.76 -21.25 7.97
CA PRO A 164 1.45 -20.66 6.84
C PRO A 164 0.79 -19.35 6.38
N PHE A 165 1.60 -18.34 6.11
CA PHE A 165 1.20 -17.11 5.43
C PHE A 165 1.97 -17.01 4.11
N GLU A 166 1.23 -16.94 3.01
CA GLU A 166 1.80 -16.70 1.69
C GLU A 166 2.00 -15.19 1.49
N THR A 167 2.86 -14.80 0.56
CA THR A 167 3.10 -13.38 0.25
C THR A 167 2.53 -13.02 -1.11
N ILE A 168 1.58 -12.08 -1.13
CA ILE A 168 1.01 -11.49 -2.34
C ILE A 168 1.08 -9.98 -2.19
N ARG A 169 2.04 -9.37 -2.88
CA ARG A 169 2.33 -7.93 -2.78
C ARG A 169 1.39 -7.14 -3.67
N ASN A 170 1.00 -5.95 -3.23
CA ASN A 170 0.27 -5.00 -4.05
C ASN A 170 1.25 -4.17 -4.90
N LEU A 171 1.69 -4.73 -6.02
CA LEU A 171 2.63 -4.08 -6.94
C LEU A 171 1.89 -3.36 -8.08
N PRO A 172 2.45 -2.29 -8.66
CA PRO A 172 1.94 -1.68 -9.89
C PRO A 172 2.00 -2.67 -11.07
N LEU A 173 1.20 -2.39 -12.10
CA LEU A 173 1.30 -3.10 -13.39
C LEU A 173 2.65 -2.76 -14.04
N ARG A 174 3.19 -3.70 -14.82
CA ARG A 174 4.39 -3.44 -15.62
C ARG A 174 4.09 -2.30 -16.59
N GLN A 175 4.92 -1.25 -16.56
CA GLN A 175 4.77 -0.19 -17.58
C GLN A 175 5.58 -0.56 -18.83
N SER A 176 5.05 -0.26 -20.00
CA SER A 176 5.69 -0.54 -21.29
C SER A 176 6.41 0.67 -21.88
N ALA A 177 6.29 1.84 -21.25
CA ALA A 177 6.89 3.07 -21.74
C ALA A 177 8.42 2.94 -21.83
N HIS A 178 8.98 3.42 -22.94
CA HIS A 178 10.41 3.63 -23.07
C HIS A 178 10.81 4.71 -22.05
N ILE A 179 11.70 4.34 -21.14
CA ILE A 179 12.25 5.28 -20.16
C ILE A 179 13.51 5.85 -20.78
N SER A 180 13.45 7.13 -21.16
CA SER A 180 14.65 7.87 -21.53
C SER A 180 15.33 8.38 -20.26
N PRO A 181 16.67 8.46 -20.22
CA PRO A 181 17.36 9.16 -19.15
C PRO A 181 16.84 10.60 -19.03
N PRO A 182 16.83 11.19 -17.82
CA PRO A 182 16.52 12.60 -17.64
C PRO A 182 17.41 13.47 -18.53
N ASP A 183 16.85 14.55 -19.07
CA ASP A 183 17.61 15.56 -19.79
C ASP A 183 18.66 16.17 -18.83
N PRO A 184 19.97 16.08 -19.13
CA PRO A 184 21.02 16.63 -18.28
C PRO A 184 20.90 18.13 -18.01
N GLU A 185 20.25 18.87 -18.91
CA GLU A 185 20.05 20.31 -18.82
C GLU A 185 18.75 20.69 -18.06
N ALA A 186 17.88 19.71 -17.79
CA ALA A 186 16.66 19.94 -17.03
C ALA A 186 16.95 20.08 -15.53
N PRO A 187 16.18 20.92 -14.80
CA PRO A 187 16.33 21.01 -13.35
C PRO A 187 16.07 19.65 -12.70
N ARG A 188 16.92 19.27 -11.74
CA ARG A 188 16.79 17.99 -11.02
C ARG A 188 15.55 18.01 -10.14
N ILE A 189 14.63 17.08 -10.34
CA ILE A 189 13.37 17.01 -9.59
C ILE A 189 13.45 15.89 -8.54
N ILE A 190 13.28 16.26 -7.27
CA ILE A 190 13.03 15.33 -6.18
C ILE A 190 11.51 15.21 -6.03
N LEU A 191 10.95 14.03 -6.19
CA LEU A 191 9.52 13.78 -6.20
C LEU A 191 9.06 13.05 -4.94
N TYR A 192 8.03 13.58 -4.30
CA TYR A 192 7.17 12.82 -3.41
C TYR A 192 5.79 12.68 -4.04
N GLN A 193 5.28 11.44 -4.14
CA GLN A 193 3.89 11.19 -4.52
C GLN A 193 3.10 10.51 -3.39
N GLY A 194 1.94 11.07 -3.02
CA GLY A 194 1.03 10.49 -2.03
C GLY A 194 0.35 11.51 -1.12
N ARG A 195 -0.32 11.02 -0.08
CA ARG A 195 -1.03 11.85 0.91
C ARG A 195 -0.04 12.68 1.73
N LEU A 196 -0.29 13.99 1.84
CA LEU A 196 0.49 14.90 2.67
C LEU A 196 0.04 14.83 4.14
N ASN A 197 0.32 13.69 4.78
CA ASN A 197 -0.09 13.40 6.16
C ASN A 197 1.11 13.31 7.09
N ALA A 198 0.86 13.39 8.40
CA ALA A 198 1.88 13.21 9.43
C ALA A 198 2.57 11.85 9.32
N GLY A 199 3.85 11.80 9.70
CA GLY A 199 4.64 10.58 9.60
C GLY A 199 5.26 10.32 8.23
N ARG A 200 4.98 11.12 7.20
CA ARG A 200 5.50 10.92 5.83
C ARG A 200 6.84 11.60 5.56
N GLY A 201 7.47 12.18 6.59
CA GLY A 201 8.78 12.82 6.52
C GLY A 201 8.84 14.08 5.65
N LEU A 202 7.70 14.72 5.39
CA LEU A 202 7.58 15.85 4.48
C LEU A 202 8.21 17.11 5.07
N GLU A 203 8.04 17.32 6.37
CA GLU A 203 8.67 18.42 7.11
C GLU A 203 10.20 18.32 7.05
N THR A 204 10.73 17.09 7.16
CA THR A 204 12.17 16.80 7.04
C THR A 204 12.66 17.02 5.61
N ALA A 205 11.91 16.58 4.60
CA ALA A 205 12.23 16.83 3.20
C ALA A 205 12.27 18.33 2.87
N ILE A 206 11.30 19.11 3.36
CA ILE A 206 11.28 20.57 3.17
C ILE A 206 12.49 21.22 3.86
N ARG A 207 12.83 20.84 5.10
CA ARG A 207 14.02 21.35 5.79
C ARG A 207 15.31 21.04 5.03
N ALA A 208 15.42 19.85 4.45
CA ALA A 208 16.59 19.44 3.67
C ALA A 208 16.84 20.37 2.47
N MET A 209 15.77 20.86 1.82
CA MET A 209 15.87 21.76 0.66
C MET A 209 16.55 23.11 0.94
N GLN A 210 16.70 23.50 2.21
CA GLN A 210 17.50 24.69 2.56
C GLN A 210 18.98 24.54 2.17
N GLN A 211 19.48 23.31 2.09
CA GLN A 211 20.89 23.00 1.82
C GLN A 211 21.10 22.17 0.55
N ILE A 212 20.04 21.92 -0.22
CA ILE A 212 20.11 21.27 -1.53
C ILE A 212 20.01 22.34 -2.60
N ASP A 213 21.03 22.42 -3.45
CA ASP A 213 21.11 23.34 -4.58
C ASP A 213 21.00 22.58 -5.91
N GLY A 214 20.60 23.27 -6.98
CA GLY A 214 20.44 22.66 -8.31
C GLY A 214 19.28 21.66 -8.44
N ALA A 215 18.41 21.54 -7.44
CA ALA A 215 17.24 20.68 -7.45
C ALA A 215 16.00 21.34 -6.84
N VAL A 216 14.82 20.87 -7.26
CA VAL A 216 13.52 21.29 -6.75
C VAL A 216 12.77 20.09 -6.17
N LEU A 217 12.04 20.30 -5.08
CA LEU A 217 11.17 19.29 -4.46
C LEU A 217 9.74 19.48 -4.95
N TRP A 218 9.18 18.45 -5.57
CA TRP A 218 7.79 18.40 -6.03
C TRP A 218 6.97 17.48 -5.12
N LEU A 219 5.91 18.03 -4.54
CA LEU A 219 4.96 17.33 -3.68
C LEU A 219 3.65 17.11 -4.44
N ALA A 220 3.46 15.90 -4.95
CA ALA A 220 2.26 15.48 -5.68
C ALA A 220 1.26 14.79 -4.72
N GLY A 221 0.25 15.54 -4.31
CA GLY A 221 -0.86 15.09 -3.49
C GLY A 221 -1.33 16.16 -2.51
N GLU A 222 -2.37 15.84 -1.74
CA GLU A 222 -2.88 16.66 -0.65
C GLU A 222 -3.27 15.77 0.54
N GLY A 223 -3.27 16.35 1.73
CA GLY A 223 -3.55 15.66 2.99
C GLY A 223 -3.71 16.64 4.16
N ASP A 224 -3.73 16.09 5.37
CA ASP A 224 -4.02 16.87 6.58
C ASP A 224 -2.94 17.93 6.88
N LEU A 225 -1.71 17.74 6.40
CA LEU A 225 -0.59 18.66 6.59
C LEU A 225 -0.38 19.64 5.42
N SER A 226 -1.21 19.60 4.38
CA SER A 226 -1.01 20.42 3.19
C SER A 226 -0.80 21.90 3.49
N GLU A 227 -1.66 22.49 4.31
CA GLU A 227 -1.59 23.92 4.64
C GLU A 227 -0.37 24.24 5.53
N SER A 228 -0.09 23.41 6.55
CA SER A 228 1.06 23.61 7.43
C SER A 228 2.39 23.49 6.68
N LEU A 229 2.49 22.56 5.72
CA LEU A 229 3.68 22.41 4.88
C LEU A 229 3.88 23.62 3.97
N ARG A 230 2.81 24.16 3.38
CA ARG A 230 2.87 25.40 2.58
C ARG A 230 3.33 26.59 3.42
N GLN A 231 2.85 26.71 4.65
CA GLN A 231 3.31 27.74 5.59
C GLN A 231 4.78 27.57 5.96
N GLN A 232 5.24 26.33 6.20
CA GLN A 232 6.64 26.04 6.46
C GLN A 232 7.54 26.47 5.28
N VAL A 233 7.13 26.20 4.04
CA VAL A 233 7.86 26.62 2.84
C VAL A 233 7.96 28.14 2.75
N ARG A 234 6.85 28.87 2.96
CA ARG A 234 6.85 30.34 2.93
C ARG A 234 7.71 30.95 4.03
N ALA A 235 7.60 30.42 5.25
CA ALA A 235 8.40 30.89 6.38
C ALA A 235 9.90 30.68 6.18
N ALA A 236 10.29 29.65 5.40
CA ALA A 236 11.67 29.34 5.07
C ALA A 236 12.17 30.01 3.77
N GLY A 237 11.33 30.75 3.04
CA GLY A 237 11.69 31.35 1.75
C GLY A 237 12.01 30.32 0.65
N LEU A 238 11.34 29.16 0.68
CA LEU A 238 11.62 28.02 -0.21
C LEU A 238 10.62 27.87 -1.36
N GLU A 239 9.81 28.89 -1.65
CA GLU A 239 8.73 28.81 -2.64
C GLU A 239 9.22 28.43 -4.05
N GLU A 240 10.41 28.88 -4.44
CA GLU A 240 11.04 28.52 -5.72
C GLU A 240 11.62 27.09 -5.72
N LYS A 241 11.97 26.56 -4.55
CA LYS A 241 12.57 25.22 -4.37
C LYS A 241 11.54 24.13 -4.08
N VAL A 242 10.36 24.46 -3.55
CA VAL A 242 9.33 23.47 -3.17
C VAL A 242 8.00 23.78 -3.86
N LYS A 243 7.58 22.90 -4.77
CA LYS A 243 6.33 23.02 -5.52
C LYS A 243 5.31 22.00 -5.04
N PHE A 244 4.10 22.47 -4.76
CA PHE A 244 2.96 21.61 -4.43
C PHE A 244 2.07 21.49 -5.66
N LEU A 245 1.86 20.26 -6.12
CA LEU A 245 1.17 19.99 -7.39
C LEU A 245 -0.31 19.62 -7.19
N GLY A 246 -0.76 19.47 -5.95
CA GLY A 246 -2.12 19.03 -5.64
C GLY A 246 -2.38 17.58 -6.01
N TYR A 247 -3.66 17.21 -6.10
CA TYR A 247 -4.05 15.89 -6.60
C TYR A 247 -3.81 15.79 -8.11
N LEU A 248 -3.11 14.74 -8.53
CA LEU A 248 -2.90 14.39 -9.92
C LEU A 248 -3.63 13.10 -10.26
N GLU A 249 -4.13 13.00 -11.50
CA GLU A 249 -4.68 11.76 -12.00
C GLU A 249 -3.57 10.70 -12.15
N PRO A 250 -3.90 9.39 -12.12
CA PRO A 250 -2.90 8.33 -12.23
C PRO A 250 -2.04 8.40 -13.50
N GLY A 251 -2.59 8.92 -14.60
CA GLY A 251 -1.84 9.13 -15.85
C GLY A 251 -0.79 10.22 -15.71
N ASP A 252 -1.21 11.42 -15.31
CA ASP A 252 -0.34 12.57 -15.07
C ASP A 252 0.75 12.25 -14.04
N LEU A 253 0.40 11.51 -12.99
CA LEU A 253 1.36 11.12 -11.97
C LEU A 253 2.45 10.21 -12.54
N ARG A 254 2.12 9.28 -13.44
CA ARG A 254 3.12 8.43 -14.10
C ARG A 254 4.05 9.23 -14.98
N GLU A 255 3.52 10.16 -15.77
CA GLU A 255 4.34 11.06 -16.60
C GLU A 255 5.26 11.93 -15.74
N LEU A 256 4.76 12.39 -14.60
CA LEU A 256 5.54 13.12 -13.61
C LEU A 256 6.68 12.29 -13.05
N THR A 257 6.41 11.04 -12.65
CA THR A 257 7.43 10.13 -12.10
C THR A 257 8.55 9.89 -13.11
N LEU A 258 8.24 9.78 -14.41
CA LEU A 258 9.24 9.60 -15.47
C LEU A 258 10.17 10.81 -15.67
N ARG A 259 9.72 12.02 -15.28
CA ARG A 259 10.53 13.24 -15.35
C ARG A 259 11.33 13.51 -14.08
N ALA A 260 11.03 12.80 -13.01
CA ALA A 260 11.72 12.97 -11.74
C ALA A 260 13.16 12.42 -11.82
N HIS A 261 14.03 12.96 -10.97
CA HIS A 261 15.39 12.49 -10.82
C HIS A 261 15.55 11.61 -9.58
N ILE A 262 14.86 11.94 -8.48
CA ILE A 262 14.87 11.12 -7.26
C ILE A 262 13.46 10.97 -6.72
N GLY A 263 13.04 9.75 -6.40
CA GLY A 263 11.79 9.49 -5.66
C GLY A 263 12.00 9.51 -4.15
N LEU A 264 11.05 10.02 -3.38
CA LEU A 264 11.04 9.96 -1.91
C LEU A 264 9.94 9.05 -1.38
N ASN A 265 10.33 8.10 -0.54
CA ASN A 265 9.42 7.30 0.27
C ASN A 265 9.94 7.26 1.72
N LEU A 266 9.66 8.36 2.41
CA LEU A 266 10.03 8.56 3.80
C LEU A 266 8.87 8.17 4.72
N LEU A 267 9.20 7.63 5.89
CA LEU A 267 8.22 7.23 6.87
C LEU A 267 8.81 7.27 8.28
N GLU A 268 8.12 7.90 9.21
CA GLU A 268 8.44 7.81 10.63
C GLU A 268 8.11 6.41 11.15
N ASN A 269 8.96 5.88 12.03
CA ASN A 269 8.69 4.60 12.69
C ASN A 269 7.66 4.80 13.81
N LYS A 270 6.37 4.89 13.44
CA LYS A 270 5.23 5.08 14.36
C LYS A 270 4.56 3.77 14.81
N GLY A 271 5.22 2.62 14.63
CA GLY A 271 4.68 1.32 15.01
C GLY A 271 5.06 0.22 14.02
N LEU A 272 4.78 -1.03 14.39
CA LEU A 272 5.22 -2.18 13.60
C LEU A 272 4.54 -2.25 12.23
N SER A 273 3.30 -1.73 12.07
CA SER A 273 2.67 -1.68 10.75
C SER A 273 3.48 -0.81 9.78
N TYR A 274 3.97 0.35 10.22
CA TYR A 274 4.79 1.23 9.38
C TYR A 274 6.18 0.66 9.17
N TYR A 275 6.77 0.08 10.22
CA TYR A 275 8.10 -0.54 10.19
C TYR A 275 8.17 -1.74 9.23
N TYR A 276 7.10 -2.54 9.08
CA TYR A 276 7.05 -3.66 8.13
C TYR A 276 6.23 -3.34 6.87
N SER A 277 6.01 -2.06 6.57
CA SER A 277 5.19 -1.67 5.42
C SER A 277 5.95 -1.76 4.08
N LEU A 278 5.23 -2.13 3.04
CA LEU A 278 5.64 -2.03 1.65
C LEU A 278 4.74 -1.02 0.92
N ALA A 279 5.28 0.16 0.63
CA ALA A 279 4.52 1.23 -0.01
C ALA A 279 4.51 1.06 -1.54
N ASN A 280 3.34 1.21 -2.15
CA ASN A 280 3.19 1.14 -3.62
C ASN A 280 4.15 2.10 -4.34
N LYS A 281 4.38 3.30 -3.78
CA LYS A 281 5.22 4.33 -4.42
C LYS A 281 6.66 3.88 -4.64
N ALA A 282 7.21 3.04 -3.77
CA ALA A 282 8.56 2.49 -3.96
C ALA A 282 8.62 1.67 -5.26
N PHE A 283 7.58 0.89 -5.54
CA PHE A 283 7.47 0.12 -6.76
C PHE A 283 7.04 0.97 -7.97
N ASP A 284 6.27 2.04 -7.77
CA ASP A 284 6.00 3.01 -8.84
C ASP A 284 7.29 3.66 -9.33
N TYR A 285 8.21 4.01 -8.41
CA TYR A 285 9.54 4.52 -8.75
C TYR A 285 10.38 3.48 -9.49
N ILE A 286 10.43 2.24 -9.01
CA ILE A 286 11.12 1.14 -9.72
C ILE A 286 10.53 0.95 -11.13
N GLN A 287 9.21 0.95 -11.27
CA GLN A 287 8.55 0.86 -12.56
C GLN A 287 8.84 2.05 -13.48
N ALA A 288 9.14 3.22 -12.93
CA ALA A 288 9.56 4.40 -13.71
C ALA A 288 11.08 4.46 -13.95
N GLY A 289 11.84 3.45 -13.52
CA GLY A 289 13.31 3.49 -13.59
C GLY A 289 13.92 4.53 -12.65
N LEU A 290 13.17 5.04 -11.68
CA LEU A 290 13.56 6.19 -10.87
C LEU A 290 14.32 5.75 -9.61
N PRO A 291 15.62 6.10 -9.46
CA PRO A 291 16.31 5.94 -8.17
C PRO A 291 15.54 6.68 -7.07
N SER A 292 15.47 6.08 -5.89
CA SER A 292 14.68 6.63 -4.80
C SER A 292 15.37 6.49 -3.45
N VAL A 293 14.87 7.25 -2.47
CA VAL A 293 15.27 7.13 -1.06
C VAL A 293 14.15 6.44 -0.29
N GLN A 294 14.49 5.36 0.38
CA GLN A 294 13.60 4.54 1.19
C GLN A 294 14.09 4.55 2.64
N MET A 295 13.19 4.45 3.62
CA MET A 295 13.64 4.20 5.00
C MET A 295 14.33 2.83 5.10
N ASP A 296 15.37 2.72 5.93
CA ASP A 296 16.04 1.45 6.26
C ASP A 296 15.17 0.58 7.18
N PHE A 297 14.02 0.17 6.65
CA PHE A 297 13.10 -0.77 7.27
C PHE A 297 13.31 -2.18 6.69
N PRO A 298 12.95 -3.25 7.42
CA PRO A 298 13.31 -4.62 7.05
C PRO A 298 12.92 -5.03 5.64
N GLU A 299 11.71 -4.67 5.19
CA GLU A 299 11.23 -4.97 3.85
C GLU A 299 12.05 -4.25 2.75
N TYR A 300 12.43 -2.99 2.97
CA TYR A 300 13.26 -2.25 2.01
C TYR A 300 14.72 -2.71 2.05
N ARG A 301 15.24 -3.13 3.21
CA ARG A 301 16.57 -3.71 3.32
C ARG A 301 16.70 -4.98 2.48
N ASP A 302 15.72 -5.87 2.57
CA ASP A 302 15.69 -7.11 1.78
C ASP A 302 15.57 -6.82 0.27
N LEU A 303 14.72 -5.86 -0.10
CA LEU A 303 14.59 -5.42 -1.49
C LEU A 303 15.88 -4.78 -2.01
N GLN A 304 16.58 -4.01 -1.18
CA GLN A 304 17.86 -3.39 -1.55
C GLN A 304 18.95 -4.44 -1.72
N GLU A 305 19.08 -5.38 -0.79
CA GLU A 305 20.05 -6.47 -0.89
C GLU A 305 19.81 -7.31 -2.17
N LYS A 306 18.55 -7.54 -2.53
CA LYS A 306 18.20 -8.36 -3.68
C LYS A 306 18.30 -7.64 -5.02
N TYR A 307 17.89 -6.38 -5.11
CA TYR A 307 17.74 -5.67 -6.38
C TYR A 307 18.62 -4.42 -6.52
N GLY A 308 19.07 -3.82 -5.41
CA GLY A 308 19.93 -2.63 -5.41
C GLY A 308 19.31 -1.42 -6.12
N THR A 309 18.02 -1.14 -5.91
CA THR A 309 17.24 -0.17 -6.72
C THR A 309 17.08 1.21 -6.10
N PHE A 310 17.52 1.40 -4.86
CA PHE A 310 17.34 2.66 -4.14
C PHE A 310 18.44 2.89 -3.10
N ALA A 311 18.44 4.06 -2.47
CA ALA A 311 19.26 4.33 -1.30
C ALA A 311 18.43 4.16 -0.02
N LEU A 312 19.06 3.65 1.04
CA LEU A 312 18.45 3.50 2.35
C LEU A 312 18.78 4.71 3.24
N LEU A 313 17.76 5.22 3.92
CA LEU A 313 17.87 6.26 4.93
C LEU A 313 17.73 5.63 6.33
N PRO A 314 18.82 5.54 7.11
CA PRO A 314 18.77 4.88 8.42
C PRO A 314 17.87 5.58 9.43
N GLN A 315 17.87 6.91 9.41
CA GLN A 315 17.13 7.76 10.34
C GLN A 315 16.50 8.92 9.59
N LEU A 316 15.27 9.28 9.96
CA LEU A 316 14.54 10.37 9.33
C LEU A 316 14.99 11.73 9.87
N GLU A 317 16.27 12.01 9.68
CA GLU A 317 16.92 13.24 10.11
C GLU A 317 17.30 14.10 8.91
N THR A 318 17.25 15.42 9.09
CA THR A 318 17.48 16.38 8.00
C THR A 318 18.89 16.24 7.44
N THR A 319 19.89 16.07 8.31
CA THR A 319 21.31 15.92 7.92
C THR A 319 21.56 14.65 7.13
N GLU A 320 20.97 13.52 7.55
CA GLU A 320 21.10 12.25 6.84
C GLU A 320 20.39 12.28 5.48
N LEU A 321 19.19 12.88 5.42
CA LEU A 321 18.49 13.03 4.15
C LEU A 321 19.28 13.91 3.17
N ILE A 322 19.87 15.03 3.63
CA ILE A 322 20.75 15.87 2.81
C ILE A 322 21.93 15.05 2.27
N ARG A 323 22.59 14.27 3.12
CA ARG A 323 23.75 13.44 2.74
C ARG A 323 23.38 12.47 1.60
N VAL A 324 22.30 11.71 1.78
CA VAL A 324 21.85 10.72 0.78
C VAL A 324 21.38 11.40 -0.51
N LEU A 325 20.70 12.55 -0.41
CA LEU A 325 20.27 13.29 -1.59
C LEU A 325 21.45 13.84 -2.39
N ARG A 326 22.47 14.41 -1.74
CA ARG A 326 23.67 14.90 -2.43
C ARG A 326 24.40 13.78 -3.15
N GLU A 327 24.56 12.63 -2.50
CA GLU A 327 25.17 11.44 -3.10
C GLU A 327 24.46 11.04 -4.41
N LEU A 328 23.12 11.07 -4.44
CA LEU A 328 22.33 10.76 -5.62
C LEU A 328 22.26 11.89 -6.67
N LEU A 329 22.37 13.15 -6.25
CA LEU A 329 22.30 14.32 -7.15
C LEU A 329 23.64 14.62 -7.83
N GLU A 330 24.75 14.40 -7.12
CA GLU A 330 26.11 14.69 -7.57
C GLU A 330 26.80 13.43 -8.14
N GLY A 331 26.43 12.24 -7.65
CA GLY A 331 26.99 10.95 -8.06
C GLY A 331 26.31 10.37 -9.30
N ASP A 332 26.67 10.87 -10.49
CA ASP A 332 26.14 10.39 -11.78
C ASP A 332 26.27 8.87 -11.96
N GLU A 333 27.36 8.26 -11.48
CA GLU A 333 27.59 6.81 -11.59
C GLU A 333 26.63 6.02 -10.68
N THR A 334 26.55 6.38 -9.40
CA THR A 334 25.64 5.76 -8.44
C THR A 334 24.19 5.89 -8.90
N TRP A 335 23.78 7.06 -9.38
CA TRP A 335 22.44 7.27 -9.91
C TRP A 335 22.15 6.36 -11.11
N ARG A 336 23.07 6.29 -12.09
CA ARG A 336 22.92 5.45 -13.29
C ARG A 336 22.86 3.96 -12.95
N GLU A 337 23.65 3.51 -11.98
CA GLU A 337 23.62 2.13 -11.50
C GLU A 337 22.25 1.77 -10.90
N LEU A 338 21.71 2.63 -10.02
CA LEU A 338 20.38 2.43 -9.43
C LEU A 338 19.29 2.48 -10.51
N HIS A 339 19.40 3.39 -11.47
CA HIS A 339 18.46 3.52 -12.59
C HIS A 339 18.40 2.23 -13.41
N GLU A 340 19.55 1.71 -13.84
CA GLU A 340 19.63 0.46 -14.60
C GLU A 340 19.07 -0.72 -13.79
N ARG A 341 19.41 -0.80 -12.51
CA ARG A 341 18.83 -1.82 -11.61
C ARG A 341 17.32 -1.71 -11.49
N CYS A 342 16.74 -0.50 -11.48
CA CYS A 342 15.29 -0.31 -11.53
C CYS A 342 14.70 -0.86 -12.84
N LEU A 343 15.36 -0.58 -13.98
CA LEU A 343 14.94 -1.09 -15.30
C LEU A 343 14.97 -2.62 -15.38
N GLN A 344 15.89 -3.28 -14.69
CA GLN A 344 15.92 -4.74 -14.59
C GLN A 344 14.86 -5.25 -13.61
N ALA A 345 14.78 -4.66 -12.41
CA ALA A 345 13.90 -5.13 -11.35
C ALA A 345 12.42 -4.99 -11.70
N ARG A 346 12.01 -3.95 -12.43
CA ARG A 346 10.62 -3.71 -12.85
C ARG A 346 10.01 -4.85 -13.67
N MET A 347 10.84 -5.68 -14.31
CA MET A 347 10.37 -6.85 -15.05
C MET A 347 9.79 -7.93 -14.13
N THR A 348 10.26 -7.98 -12.88
CA THR A 348 9.84 -8.98 -11.88
C THR A 348 9.03 -8.39 -10.73
N LEU A 349 9.26 -7.11 -10.39
CA LEU A 349 8.50 -6.36 -9.39
C LEU A 349 7.28 -5.68 -10.01
N CYS A 350 6.37 -6.51 -10.55
CA CYS A 350 5.12 -6.08 -11.17
C CYS A 350 3.96 -7.00 -10.78
N TRP A 351 2.74 -6.51 -10.94
CA TRP A 351 1.54 -7.27 -10.58
C TRP A 351 1.40 -8.56 -11.35
N GLU A 352 1.80 -8.59 -12.61
CA GLU A 352 1.70 -9.76 -13.49
C GLU A 352 2.45 -10.98 -12.90
N GLU A 353 3.50 -10.76 -12.09
CA GLU A 353 4.18 -11.83 -11.37
C GLU A 353 3.52 -12.17 -10.02
N GLU A 354 2.90 -11.19 -9.34
CA GLU A 354 2.13 -11.43 -8.11
C GLU A 354 0.78 -12.11 -8.38
N GLU A 355 0.14 -11.81 -9.50
CA GLU A 355 -1.08 -12.44 -9.99
C GLU A 355 -0.89 -13.94 -10.18
N LYS A 356 0.25 -14.38 -10.70
CA LYS A 356 0.57 -15.82 -10.81
C LYS A 356 0.61 -16.50 -9.44
N LYS A 357 1.12 -15.82 -8.41
CA LYS A 357 1.14 -16.34 -7.04
C LYS A 357 -0.28 -16.38 -6.45
N LEU A 358 -1.08 -15.35 -6.69
CA LEU A 358 -2.49 -15.29 -6.31
C LEU A 358 -3.29 -16.44 -6.96
N ALA A 359 -3.15 -16.63 -8.27
CA ALA A 359 -3.78 -17.73 -8.99
C ALA A 359 -3.34 -19.09 -8.43
N ALA A 360 -2.03 -19.30 -8.23
CA ALA A 360 -1.51 -20.53 -7.63
C ALA A 360 -2.04 -20.75 -6.20
N PHE A 361 -2.22 -19.69 -5.41
CA PHE A 361 -2.83 -19.75 -4.09
C PHE A 361 -4.28 -20.25 -4.16
N TYR A 362 -5.11 -19.63 -4.99
CA TYR A 362 -6.53 -19.96 -5.09
C TYR A 362 -6.82 -21.27 -5.83
N ARG A 363 -5.92 -21.76 -6.69
CA ARG A 363 -6.04 -23.10 -7.30
C ARG A 363 -5.86 -24.24 -6.28
N ARG A 364 -5.18 -23.99 -5.15
CA ARG A 364 -5.02 -24.94 -4.03
C ARG A 364 -6.25 -25.00 -3.10
N ILE A 365 -7.24 -24.13 -3.35
CA ILE A 365 -8.52 -24.01 -2.64
C ILE A 365 -9.59 -24.61 -3.54
#